data_AF-E4LLH2-F1
#
_entry.id   AF-E4LLH2-F1
#
_cell.length_a   1.000
_cell.length_b   1.000
_cell.length_c   1.000
_cell.angle_alpha   90.00
_cell.angle_beta   90.00
_cell.angle_gamma   90.00
#
_symmetry.space_group_name_H-M   'P 1'
#
loop_
_entity.id
_entity.type
_entity.pdbx_description
1 polymer ?
#
loop_
_entity_poly.entity_id
_entity_poly.type
_entity_poly.pdbx_seq_one_letter_code
_entity_poly.pdbx_strand_id
1 'polypeptide(L)' 'MGKMTSEMQLVSIGKIIPYVNNARTHSKEQITKLRSSLREFGFVNPVIIGREFNA' A
#
# COMPACT_ATOMS: atom_id res chain seq x y z
N MET A 1 14.21 -14.38 14.91
CA MET A 1 12.80 -14.56 14.51
C MET A 1 12.44 -13.40 13.58
N GLY A 2 12.04 -13.65 12.34
CA GLY A 2 11.71 -12.58 11.38
C GLY A 2 10.44 -11.82 11.80
N LYS A 3 10.37 -10.51 11.54
CA LYS A 3 9.14 -9.73 11.70
C LYS A 3 8.13 -10.23 10.67
N MET A 4 7.03 -10.84 11.10
CA MET A 4 5.96 -11.32 10.23
C MET A 4 4.71 -10.45 10.40
N THR A 5 3.92 -10.33 9.33
CA THR A 5 2.59 -9.70 9.39
C THR A 5 1.60 -10.69 10.01
N SER A 6 0.88 -10.27 11.05
CA SER A 6 -0.10 -11.12 11.76
C SER A 6 -1.51 -10.52 11.77
N GLU A 7 -1.70 -9.30 11.30
CA GLU A 7 -2.93 -8.52 11.47
C GLU A 7 -3.31 -7.79 10.19
N MET A 8 -4.63 -7.72 9.92
CA MET A 8 -5.23 -6.92 8.86
C MET A 8 -6.13 -5.87 9.48
N GLN A 9 -5.98 -4.60 9.07
CA GLN A 9 -6.75 -3.48 9.60
C GLN A 9 -7.14 -2.51 8.48
N LEU A 10 -8.30 -1.85 8.64
CA LEU A 10 -8.67 -0.69 7.84
C LEU A 10 -8.00 0.55 8.43
N VAL A 11 -7.23 1.26 7.62
CA VAL A 11 -6.39 2.37 8.05
C VAL A 11 -6.72 3.58 7.17
N SER A 12 -6.84 4.76 7.78
CA SER A 12 -6.98 6.00 7.02
C SER A 12 -5.69 6.31 6.25
N ILE A 13 -5.82 6.68 4.98
CA ILE A 13 -4.68 7.00 4.09
C ILE A 13 -3.77 8.08 4.70
N GLY A 14 -4.36 9.08 5.39
CA GLY A 14 -3.60 10.17 6.01
C GLY A 14 -2.72 9.74 7.19
N LYS A 15 -2.86 8.49 7.67
CA LYS A 15 -1.98 7.91 8.69
C LYS A 15 -0.80 7.15 8.09
N ILE A 16 -0.74 6.98 6.76
CA ILE A 16 0.28 6.15 6.10
C ILE A 16 1.38 7.06 5.55
N ILE A 17 2.60 6.91 6.06
CA ILE A 17 3.77 7.61 5.53
C ILE A 17 4.42 6.79 4.41
N PRO A 18 4.61 7.37 3.21
CA PRO A 18 5.36 6.72 2.14
C PRO A 18 6.78 6.37 2.57
N TYR A 19 7.21 5.15 2.29
CA TYR A 19 8.58 4.74 2.57
C TYR A 19 9.56 5.40 1.60
N VAL A 20 10.47 6.22 2.12
CA VAL A 20 11.41 7.04 1.33
C VAL A 20 12.35 6.22 0.46
N ASN A 21 12.69 4.99 0.86
CA ASN A 21 13.57 4.09 0.11
C ASN A 21 12.79 3.06 -0.71
N ASN A 22 11.54 3.34 -1.06
CA ASN A 22 10.80 2.45 -1.95
C ASN A 22 11.38 2.54 -3.37
N ALA A 23 12.18 1.55 -3.75
CA ALA A 23 12.81 1.47 -5.07
C ALA A 23 11.80 1.23 -6.23
N ARG A 24 10.52 0.98 -5.93
CA ARG A 24 9.51 0.74 -6.95
C ARG A 24 9.10 2.04 -7.62
N THR A 25 9.50 2.20 -8.87
CA THR A 25 8.97 3.23 -9.78
C THR A 25 7.94 2.59 -10.71
N HIS A 26 6.80 3.25 -10.89
CA HIS A 26 5.74 2.78 -11.80
C HIS A 26 5.66 3.68 -13.04
N SER A 27 5.48 3.08 -14.22
CA SER A 27 5.20 3.82 -15.45
C SER A 27 3.77 4.39 -15.42
N LYS A 28 3.49 5.38 -16.28
CA LYS A 28 2.15 6.00 -16.37
C LYS A 28 1.07 4.98 -16.77
N GLU A 29 1.42 4.04 -17.63
CA GLU A 29 0.54 2.97 -18.12
C GLU A 29 0.20 2.00 -17.00
N GLN A 30 1.20 1.62 -16.18
CA GLN A 30 0.99 0.77 -15.01
C GLN A 30 0.08 1.45 -13.98
N ILE A 31 0.30 2.73 -13.69
CA ILE A 31 -0.57 3.53 -12.81
C ILE A 31 -2.00 3.58 -13.35
N THR A 32 -2.15 3.78 -14.66
CA THR A 32 -3.47 3.82 -15.31
C THR A 32 -4.21 2.49 -15.16
N LYS A 33 -3.51 1.36 -15.37
CA LYS A 33 -4.09 0.03 -15.19
C LYS A 33 -4.52 -0.22 -13.74
N LEU A 34 -3.68 0.16 -12.77
CA LEU A 34 -4.01 0.02 -11.35
C LEU A 34 -5.25 0.85 -10.99
N ARG A 35 -5.32 2.11 -11.46
CA ARG A 35 -6.47 2.99 -11.24
C ARG A 35 -7.76 2.41 -11.81
N SER A 36 -7.71 1.84 -13.02
CA SER A 36 -8.89 1.20 -13.62
C SER A 36 -9.36 0.02 -12.79
N SER A 37 -8.45 -0.87 -12.37
CA SER A 37 -8.77 -2.01 -11.51
C SER A 37 -9.39 -1.57 -10.17
N LEU A 38 -8.83 -0.53 -9.53
CA LEU A 38 -9.37 0.01 -8.28
C LEU A 38 -10.78 0.60 -8.45
N ARG A 39 -11.11 1.18 -9.61
CA ARG A 39 -12.46 1.70 -9.89
C ARG A 39 -13.48 0.60 -10.13
N GLU A 40 -13.05 -0.49 -10.75
CA GLU A 40 -13.93 -1.60 -11.12
C GLU A 40 -14.19 -2.54 -9.93
N PHE A 41 -13.16 -2.87 -9.16
CA PHE A 41 -13.23 -3.89 -8.12
C PHE A 41 -13.05 -3.34 -6.70
N GLY A 42 -12.66 -2.06 -6.55
CA GLY A 42 -12.25 -1.51 -5.26
C GLY A 42 -10.84 -1.96 -4.84
N PHE A 43 -10.48 -1.65 -3.59
CA PHE A 43 -9.17 -1.96 -3.03
C PHE A 43 -9.17 -3.35 -2.39
N VAL A 44 -9.03 -4.39 -3.22
CA VAL A 44 -9.14 -5.80 -2.80
C VAL A 44 -7.84 -6.39 -2.23
N ASN A 45 -6.68 -5.84 -2.64
CA ASN A 45 -5.37 -6.34 -2.23
C ASN A 45 -4.79 -5.45 -1.12
N PRO A 46 -4.65 -5.94 0.12
CA PRO A 46 -4.10 -5.14 1.21
C PRO A 46 -2.61 -4.81 0.96
N VAL A 47 -2.18 -3.67 1.49
CA VAL A 47 -0.78 -3.23 1.45
C VAL A 47 -0.09 -3.53 2.76
N ILE A 48 1.22 -3.79 2.68
CA ILE A 48 2.07 -4.00 3.86
C ILE A 48 2.53 -2.63 4.35
N ILE A 49 2.34 -2.37 5.63
CA ILE A 49 2.75 -1.14 6.31
C ILE A 49 3.54 -1.49 7.57
N GLY A 50 4.37 -0.56 8.04
CA GLY A 50 5.04 -0.69 9.34
C GLY A 50 4.03 -0.62 10.49
N ARG A 51 4.27 -1.36 11.57
CA ARG A 51 3.38 -1.42 12.75
C ARG A 51 3.09 -0.06 13.36
N GLU A 52 4.06 0.84 13.34
CA GLU A 52 3.95 2.17 13.97
C GLU A 52 3.44 3.24 12.99
N PHE A 53 2.99 2.84 11.79
CA PHE A 53 2.53 3.75 10.73
C PHE A 53 3.60 4.78 10.25
N ASN A 54 4.84 4.63 10.75
CA ASN A 54 5.92 5.61 10.86
C ASN A 54 5.43 6.90 11.53
N ALA A 55 5.96 7.19 12.72
CA ALA A 55 5.85 8.49 13.38
C ALA A 55 6.97 9.43 12.91
#